data_AF-A0AAV6B933-F1
#
_entry.id   AF-A0AAV6B933-F1
#
_cell.length_a   1.000
_cell.length_b   1.000
_cell.length_c   1.000
_cell.angle_alpha   90.00
_cell.angle_beta   90.00
_cell.angle_gamma   90.00
#
_symmetry.space_group_name_H-M   'P 1'
#
loop_
_entity.id
_entity.type
_entity.pdbx_description
1 polymer ?
#
loop_
_entity_poly.entity_id
_entity_poly.type
_entity_poly.pdbx_seq_one_letter_code
_entity_poly.pdbx_strand_id
1 'polypeptide(L)'
;LANLFATISTHGTYPLVVAVYSAVLGVFIPSGGSKWIVEAPYVLQAANLHQVHLGWVVQIYNVSEALPNLVNPFWMLPLLGILKLKARDIVGYGMLQLAVHVPVVFFLCWLFARTIPYVPPVK
;
A
#
# COMPACT_ATOMS: atom_id res chain seq x y z
N LEU A 1 15.02 0.19 -10.53
CA LEU A 1 13.71 0.63 -10.00
C LEU A 1 13.81 1.91 -9.18
N ALA A 2 14.69 2.01 -8.17
CA ALA A 2 14.88 3.23 -7.37
C ALA A 2 15.04 4.52 -8.21
N ASN A 3 15.90 4.50 -9.24
CA ASN A 3 16.07 5.66 -10.14
C ASN A 3 14.79 6.01 -10.93
N LEU A 4 13.93 5.03 -11.24
CA LEU A 4 12.67 5.24 -11.94
C LEU A 4 11.66 5.95 -11.02
N PHE A 5 11.52 5.48 -9.78
CA PHE A 5 10.74 6.17 -8.74
C PHE A 5 11.30 7.58 -8.47
N ALA A 6 12.64 7.71 -8.44
CA ALA A 6 13.33 8.98 -8.24
C ALA A 6 13.07 10.01 -9.33
N THR A 7 12.88 9.56 -10.57
CA THR A 7 12.69 10.44 -11.73
C THR A 7 11.23 10.79 -11.95
N ILE A 8 10.31 9.85 -11.66
CA ILE A 8 8.87 10.03 -11.90
C ILE A 8 8.20 10.80 -10.75
N SER A 9 8.76 10.76 -9.55
CA SER A 9 8.15 11.34 -8.36
C SER A 9 8.98 12.49 -7.76
N THR A 10 8.28 13.39 -7.08
CA THR A 10 8.85 14.48 -6.30
C THR A 10 8.63 14.17 -4.81
N HIS A 11 9.26 14.93 -3.90
CA HIS A 11 9.03 14.81 -2.45
C HIS A 11 7.54 14.70 -2.10
N GLY A 12 6.70 15.54 -2.70
CA GLY A 12 5.25 15.58 -2.42
C GLY A 12 4.42 14.48 -3.10
N THR A 13 4.94 13.81 -4.13
CA THR A 13 4.20 12.76 -4.88
C THR A 13 4.71 11.35 -4.61
N TYR A 14 5.91 11.21 -4.05
CA TYR A 14 6.51 9.92 -3.70
C TYR A 14 5.60 9.04 -2.81
N PRO A 15 4.93 9.56 -1.75
CA PRO A 15 3.98 8.78 -0.94
C PRO A 15 2.86 8.14 -1.76
N LEU A 16 2.30 8.88 -2.72
CA LEU A 16 1.23 8.37 -3.58
C LEU A 16 1.74 7.31 -4.54
N VAL A 17 2.95 7.49 -5.08
CA VAL A 17 3.55 6.52 -5.99
C VAL A 17 3.82 5.19 -5.27
N VAL A 18 4.34 5.21 -4.04
CA VAL A 18 4.51 4.00 -3.22
C VAL A 18 3.16 3.35 -2.90
N ALA A 19 2.14 4.15 -2.57
CA ALA A 19 0.80 3.65 -2.26
C ALA A 19 0.17 2.92 -3.46
N VAL A 20 0.16 3.57 -4.63
CA VAL A 20 -0.34 2.98 -5.89
C VAL A 20 0.45 1.72 -6.23
N TYR A 21 1.78 1.78 -6.15
CA TYR A 21 2.65 0.66 -6.45
C TYR A 21 2.36 -0.56 -5.59
N SER A 22 2.29 -0.38 -4.26
CA SER A 22 2.01 -1.47 -3.32
C SER A 22 0.60 -2.05 -3.52
N ALA A 23 -0.41 -1.19 -3.75
CA ALA A 23 -1.78 -1.62 -3.99
C ALA A 23 -1.91 -2.43 -5.30
N VAL A 24 -1.35 -1.94 -6.41
CA VAL A 24 -1.42 -2.67 -7.70
C VAL A 24 -0.73 -4.02 -7.60
N LEU A 25 0.45 -4.09 -6.98
CA LEU A 25 1.13 -5.37 -6.82
C LEU A 25 0.43 -6.32 -5.85
N GLY A 26 -0.24 -5.81 -4.80
CA GLY A 26 -0.98 -6.64 -3.85
C GLY A 26 -2.21 -7.33 -4.45
N VAL A 27 -2.71 -6.87 -5.60
CA VAL A 27 -3.74 -7.60 -6.37
C VAL A 27 -3.18 -8.90 -6.94
N PHE A 28 -1.90 -8.92 -7.34
CA PHE A 28 -1.27 -10.08 -7.97
C PHE A 28 -0.51 -10.97 -6.97
N ILE A 29 0.09 -10.36 -5.93
CA ILE A 29 0.92 -11.04 -4.94
C ILE A 29 0.28 -10.82 -3.55
N PRO A 30 -0.57 -11.76 -3.09
CA PRO A 30 -1.33 -11.63 -1.84
C PRO A 30 -0.46 -12.04 -0.62
N SER A 31 0.71 -11.42 -0.49
CA SER A 31 1.65 -11.67 0.61
C SER A 31 2.52 -10.45 0.88
N GLY A 32 2.09 -9.59 1.81
CA GLY A 32 2.83 -8.40 2.20
C GLY A 32 4.24 -8.68 2.71
N GLY A 33 4.47 -9.80 3.41
CA GLY A 33 5.78 -10.13 3.98
C GLY A 33 6.83 -10.52 2.94
N SER A 34 6.50 -11.44 2.03
CA SER A 34 7.44 -11.84 0.97
C SER A 34 7.67 -10.73 -0.05
N LYS A 35 6.65 -9.92 -0.34
CA LYS A 35 6.77 -8.71 -1.16
C LYS A 35 7.73 -7.73 -0.49
N TRP A 36 7.50 -7.38 0.77
CA TRP A 36 8.32 -6.41 1.51
C TRP A 36 9.81 -6.77 1.54
N ILE A 37 10.17 -8.04 1.71
CA ILE A 37 11.59 -8.47 1.73
C ILE A 37 12.32 -8.06 0.44
N VAL A 38 11.64 -8.16 -0.71
CA VAL A 38 12.21 -7.83 -2.01
C VAL A 38 12.16 -6.32 -2.26
N GLU A 39 11.10 -5.64 -1.78
CA GLU A 39 10.82 -4.25 -2.12
C GLU A 39 11.43 -3.22 -1.18
N ALA A 40 11.61 -3.58 0.10
CA ALA A 40 12.14 -2.69 1.13
C ALA A 40 13.45 -1.99 0.75
N PRO A 41 14.47 -2.66 0.17
CA PRO A 41 15.76 -2.02 -0.10
C PRO A 41 15.65 -0.83 -1.04
N TYR A 42 14.92 -0.97 -2.16
CA TYR A 42 14.83 0.12 -3.14
C TYR A 42 13.72 1.14 -2.82
N VAL A 43 12.65 0.73 -2.12
CA VAL A 43 11.62 1.67 -1.62
C VAL A 43 12.20 2.58 -0.54
N LEU A 44 12.99 2.04 0.40
CA LEU A 44 13.61 2.86 1.43
C LEU A 44 14.77 3.71 0.88
N GLN A 45 15.52 3.20 -0.11
CA GLN A 45 16.54 3.99 -0.79
C GLN A 45 15.94 5.19 -1.54
N ALA A 46 14.86 4.99 -2.30
CA ALA A 46 14.17 6.09 -2.98
C ALA A 46 13.54 7.09 -2.00
N ALA A 47 13.01 6.62 -0.87
CA ALA A 47 12.52 7.49 0.19
C ALA A 47 13.61 8.40 0.78
N ASN A 48 14.81 7.86 0.97
CA ASN A 48 15.96 8.62 1.45
C ASN A 48 16.40 9.69 0.43
N LEU A 49 16.46 9.31 -0.87
CA LEU A 49 16.75 10.27 -1.95
C LEU A 49 15.75 11.42 -2.02
N HIS A 50 14.47 11.14 -1.75
CA HIS A 50 13.42 12.16 -1.69
C HIS A 50 13.26 12.82 -0.33
N GLN A 51 14.08 12.50 0.67
CA GLN A 51 13.95 13.03 2.04
C GLN A 51 12.52 12.88 2.60
N VAL A 52 11.93 11.70 2.43
CA VAL A 52 10.62 11.34 3.00
C VAL A 52 10.85 10.46 4.24
N HIS A 53 10.07 10.67 5.29
CA HIS A 53 10.22 9.92 6.54
C HIS A 53 10.11 8.40 6.32
N LEU A 54 11.20 7.68 6.58
CA LEU A 54 11.31 6.24 6.28
C LEU A 54 10.23 5.41 6.96
N GLY A 55 9.97 5.66 8.25
CA GLY A 55 8.92 4.95 8.99
C GLY A 55 7.52 5.20 8.42
N TRP A 56 7.28 6.37 7.83
CA TRP A 56 5.99 6.68 7.21
C TRP A 56 5.86 5.97 5.87
N VAL A 57 6.95 5.84 5.11
CA VAL A 57 6.97 5.06 3.86
C VAL A 57 6.65 3.58 4.12
N VAL A 58 7.15 3.01 5.22
CA VAL A 58 6.78 1.65 5.65
C VAL A 58 5.27 1.56 5.95
N GLN A 59 4.70 2.55 6.64
CA GLN A 59 3.26 2.59 6.92
C GLN A 59 2.42 2.74 5.65
N ILE A 60 2.81 3.65 4.75
CA ILE A 60 2.16 3.82 3.44
C ILE A 60 2.16 2.50 2.67
N TYR A 61 3.29 1.80 2.67
CA TYR A 61 3.39 0.50 2.03
C TYR A 61 2.42 -0.52 2.61
N ASN A 62 2.38 -0.62 3.94
CA ASN A 62 1.55 -1.57 4.68
C ASN A 62 0.05 -1.30 4.47
N VAL A 63 -0.40 -0.05 4.67
CA VAL A 63 -1.82 0.30 4.53
C VAL A 63 -2.30 0.15 3.08
N SER A 64 -1.43 0.40 2.11
CA SER A 64 -1.79 0.26 0.68
C SER A 64 -1.79 -1.20 0.22
N GLU A 65 -0.97 -2.05 0.84
CA GLU A 65 -0.99 -3.50 0.60
C GLU A 65 -2.25 -4.17 1.15
N ALA A 66 -2.87 -3.59 2.17
CA ALA A 66 -4.13 -4.09 2.72
C ALA A 66 -5.33 -3.87 1.79
N LEU A 67 -5.29 -2.87 0.90
CA LEU A 67 -6.44 -2.51 0.03
C LEU A 67 -6.86 -3.67 -0.89
N PRO A 68 -5.95 -4.32 -1.66
CA PRO A 68 -6.29 -5.47 -2.49
C PRO A 68 -6.93 -6.65 -1.74
N ASN A 69 -6.67 -6.78 -0.44
CA ASN A 69 -7.26 -7.85 0.37
C ASN A 69 -8.79 -7.72 0.45
N LEU A 70 -9.38 -6.55 0.19
CA LEU A 70 -10.83 -6.38 0.10
C LEU A 70 -11.47 -7.11 -1.10
N VAL A 71 -10.67 -7.47 -2.11
CA VAL A 71 -11.13 -8.16 -3.32
C VAL A 71 -10.57 -9.59 -3.40
N ASN A 72 -9.38 -9.82 -2.84
CA ASN A 72 -8.76 -11.14 -2.84
C ASN A 72 -9.61 -12.15 -2.02
N PRO A 73 -9.96 -13.32 -2.60
CA PRO A 73 -10.97 -14.21 -2.01
C PRO A 73 -10.48 -15.02 -0.81
N PHE A 74 -9.20 -14.94 -0.43
CA PHE A 74 -8.59 -15.87 0.54
C PHE A 74 -9.22 -15.81 1.93
N TRP A 75 -9.54 -14.62 2.43
CA TRP A 75 -10.26 -14.46 3.70
C TRP A 75 -11.74 -14.81 3.57
N MET A 76 -12.30 -14.64 2.37
CA MET A 76 -13.72 -14.82 2.09
C MET A 76 -14.09 -16.31 2.03
N LEU A 77 -13.24 -17.17 1.48
CA LEU A 77 -13.54 -18.61 1.31
C LEU A 77 -13.91 -19.32 2.63
N PRO A 78 -13.16 -19.19 3.73
CA PRO A 78 -13.54 -19.79 5.02
C PRO A 78 -14.87 -19.24 5.55
N LEU A 79 -15.08 -17.92 5.41
CA LEU A 79 -16.28 -17.26 5.91
C LEU A 79 -17.54 -17.71 5.15
N LEU A 80 -17.46 -17.85 3.83
CA LEU A 80 -18.54 -18.37 2.99
C LEU A 80 -18.93 -19.79 3.41
N GLY A 81 -17.95 -20.64 3.74
CA GLY A 81 -18.20 -22.00 4.21
C GLY A 81 -18.94 -22.06 5.55
N ILE A 82 -18.56 -21.21 6.51
CA ILE A 82 -19.19 -21.15 7.84
C ILE A 82 -20.60 -20.55 7.75
N LEU A 83 -20.76 -19.45 7.01
CA LEU A 83 -22.04 -18.72 6.91
C LEU A 83 -22.98 -19.29 5.84
N LYS A 84 -22.54 -20.28 5.07
CA LYS A 84 -23.26 -20.88 3.93
C LYS A 84 -23.73 -19.83 2.91
N LEU A 85 -22.93 -18.79 2.72
CA LEU A 85 -23.19 -17.70 1.76
C LEU A 85 -22.56 -18.00 0.40
N LYS A 86 -23.03 -17.34 -0.65
CA LYS A 86 -22.38 -17.36 -1.97
C LYS A 86 -21.39 -16.21 -2.06
N ALA A 87 -20.30 -16.39 -2.80
CA ALA A 87 -19.30 -15.33 -2.99
C ALA A 87 -19.92 -14.01 -3.50
N ARG A 88 -20.91 -14.10 -4.39
CA ARG A 88 -21.65 -12.94 -4.92
C ARG A 88 -22.29 -12.07 -3.84
N ASP A 89 -22.63 -12.67 -2.69
CA ASP A 89 -23.30 -11.97 -1.60
C ASP A 89 -22.35 -11.04 -0.83
N ILE A 90 -21.03 -11.25 -0.94
CA ILE A 90 -20.00 -10.51 -0.18
C ILE A 90 -19.09 -9.67 -1.09
N VAL A 91 -18.75 -10.17 -2.29
CA VAL A 91 -17.81 -9.50 -3.21
C VAL A 91 -18.24 -8.06 -3.54
N GLY A 92 -19.54 -7.81 -3.70
CA GLY A 92 -20.06 -6.47 -3.97
C GLY A 92 -19.73 -5.46 -2.86
N TYR A 93 -19.80 -5.88 -1.60
CA TYR A 93 -19.43 -5.05 -0.45
C TYR A 93 -17.92 -4.82 -0.39
N GLY A 94 -17.11 -5.83 -0.69
CA GLY A 94 -15.65 -5.70 -0.78
C GLY A 94 -15.22 -4.70 -1.85
N MET A 95 -15.85 -4.76 -3.04
CA MET A 95 -15.61 -3.80 -4.12
C MET A 95 -16.03 -2.38 -3.77
N LEU A 96 -17.18 -2.21 -3.11
CA LEU A 96 -17.63 -0.90 -2.63
C LEU A 96 -16.68 -0.33 -1.57
N GLN A 97 -16.27 -1.17 -0.61
CA GLN A 97 -15.27 -0.78 0.38
C GLN A 97 -13.95 -0.38 -0.29
N LEU A 98 -13.46 -1.14 -1.28
CA LEU A 98 -12.25 -0.78 -2.01
C LEU A 98 -12.40 0.59 -2.67
N ALA A 99 -13.51 0.81 -3.39
CA ALA A 99 -13.78 2.07 -4.09
C ALA A 99 -13.80 3.30 -3.15
N VAL A 100 -14.28 3.12 -1.92
CA VAL A 100 -14.28 4.18 -0.90
C VAL A 100 -12.93 4.33 -0.21
N HIS A 101 -12.26 3.21 0.14
CA HIS A 101 -11.02 3.25 0.90
C HIS A 101 -9.82 3.69 0.08
N VAL A 102 -9.74 3.35 -1.21
CA VAL A 102 -8.63 3.77 -2.08
C VAL A 102 -8.40 5.29 -2.05
N PRO A 103 -9.38 6.16 -2.36
CA PRO A 103 -9.18 7.60 -2.35
C PRO A 103 -8.91 8.13 -0.93
N VAL A 104 -9.60 7.59 0.09
CA VAL A 104 -9.43 8.03 1.49
C VAL A 104 -8.03 7.70 2.01
N VAL A 105 -7.57 6.46 1.85
CA VAL A 105 -6.24 6.01 2.29
C VAL A 105 -5.16 6.77 1.55
N PHE A 106 -5.27 6.93 0.23
CA PHE A 106 -4.25 7.65 -0.55
C PHE A 106 -4.18 9.12 -0.16
N PHE A 107 -5.33 9.77 0.06
CA PHE A 107 -5.38 11.14 0.54
C PHE A 107 -4.72 11.29 1.92
N LEU A 108 -5.01 10.40 2.87
CA LEU A 108 -4.42 10.44 4.21
C LEU A 108 -2.91 10.16 4.18
N CYS A 109 -2.46 9.18 3.38
CA CYS A 109 -1.05 8.89 3.15
C CYS A 109 -0.28 10.13 2.66
N TRP A 110 -0.86 10.85 1.70
CA TRP A 110 -0.30 12.08 1.16
C TRP A 110 -0.34 13.24 2.14
N LEU A 111 -1.46 13.43 2.86
CA LEU A 111 -1.65 14.51 3.81
C LEU A 111 -0.65 14.39 4.98
N PHE A 112 -0.56 13.22 5.60
CA PHE A 112 0.33 13.01 6.74
C PHE A 112 1.80 12.93 6.35
N ALA A 113 2.13 12.58 5.11
CA ALA A 113 3.51 12.68 4.62
C ALA A 113 4.04 14.13 4.66
N ARG A 114 3.16 15.14 4.61
CA ARG A 114 3.53 16.55 4.71
C ARG A 114 3.73 17.02 6.15
N THR A 115 3.16 16.32 7.12
CA THR A 115 3.22 16.70 8.53
C THR A 115 4.36 16.02 9.28
N ILE A 116 4.92 14.94 8.74
CA ILE A 116 5.97 14.15 9.38
C ILE A 116 7.35 14.57 8.83
N PRO A 117 8.24 15.12 9.66
CA PRO A 117 9.56 15.56 9.20
C PRO A 117 10.46 14.36 8.86
N TYR A 118 11.37 14.57 7.92
CA TYR A 118 12.40 13.58 7.60
C TYR A 118 13.43 13.47 8.72
N VAL A 119 13.75 12.23 9.10
CA VAL A 119 14.85 11.92 10.02
C VAL A 119 15.83 11.01 9.28
N PRO A 120 17.12 11.40 9.16
CA PRO A 120 18.12 10.55 8.53
C PRO A 120 18.26 9.21 9.25
N PRO A 121 18.48 8.09 8.51
CA PRO A 121 18.76 6.82 9.14
C PRO A 121 20.05 6.91 9.97
N VAL A 122 20.01 6.38 11.19
CA VAL A 122 21.19 6.27 12.06
C VAL A 122 22.19 5.32 11.39
N LYS A 123 23.47 5.71 11.36
CA LYS A 123 24.56 4.91 10.79
C LYS A 123 24.81 3.64 11.59
#